data_AF-A0A4U2PQW6-F1
#
_entry.id   AF-A0A4U2PQW6-F1
#
_cell.length_a   1.000
_cell.length_b   1.000
_cell.length_c   1.000
_cell.angle_alpha   90.00
_cell.angle_beta   90.00
_cell.angle_gamma   90.00
#
_symmetry.space_group_name_H-M   'P 1'
#
loop_
_entity.id
_entity.type
_entity.pdbx_description
1 polymer ?
#
loop_
_entity_poly.entity_id
_entity_poly.type
_entity_poly.pdbx_seq_one_letter_code
_entity_poly.pdbx_strand_id
1 'polypeptide(L)'
;MTNQHDKPWTKGQMNDWHAYITGTCTTEESARLEKLLLEDEQALGLYLVALEQLEPTLEDCSAWMDTERFTDQVMAALPDKEAESGQAIVKKRRWFEKPAFHYVVAASLTLILLSSGAFDKMMPQTSGKPIPPKERVSYSEEVMRATTSWLDKLKP
;
A
#
# COMPACT_ATOMS: atom_id res chain seq x y z
N MET A 1 29.07 -45.49 -0.22
CA MET A 1 29.86 -44.44 -0.90
C MET A 1 28.95 -43.93 -2.01
N THR A 2 28.29 -42.77 -1.95
CA THR A 2 28.61 -41.47 -1.35
C THR A 2 27.32 -40.78 -0.91
N ASN A 3 27.43 -40.04 0.19
CA ASN A 3 26.37 -39.40 0.95
C ASN A 3 25.48 -38.48 0.10
N GLN A 4 24.21 -38.84 -0.05
CA GLN A 4 23.18 -37.90 -0.47
C GLN A 4 22.81 -37.10 0.79
N HIS A 5 23.39 -35.91 0.90
CA HIS A 5 23.05 -34.98 1.95
C HIS A 5 21.56 -34.67 1.88
N ASP A 6 20.79 -35.35 2.74
CA ASP A 6 19.61 -34.79 3.37
C ASP A 6 20.03 -33.44 3.96
N LYS A 7 19.91 -32.38 3.17
CA LYS A 7 20.03 -31.02 3.67
C LYS A 7 18.72 -30.74 4.41
N PRO A 8 18.73 -30.60 5.75
CA PRO A 8 17.57 -30.08 6.43
C PRO A 8 17.48 -28.60 6.05
N TRP A 9 16.59 -28.24 5.12
CA TRP A 9 16.22 -26.85 4.86
C TRP A 9 15.39 -26.36 6.05
N THR A 10 16.07 -26.12 7.16
CA THR A 10 15.52 -25.58 8.40
C THR A 10 15.41 -24.07 8.26
N LYS A 11 14.17 -23.56 8.16
CA LYS A 11 13.77 -22.16 7.94
C LYS A 11 14.07 -21.67 6.53
N GLY A 12 13.09 -21.04 5.87
CA GLY A 12 13.26 -20.45 4.53
C GLY A 12 14.50 -19.56 4.49
N GLN A 13 15.56 -20.05 3.87
CA GLN A 13 16.83 -19.34 3.80
C GLN A 13 16.72 -18.23 2.75
N MET A 14 17.63 -17.25 2.79
CA MET A 14 17.59 -16.10 1.88
C MET A 14 17.45 -16.50 0.40
N ASN A 15 18.14 -17.56 -0.03
CA ASN A 15 18.09 -18.07 -1.40
C ASN A 15 16.72 -18.67 -1.76
N ASP A 16 15.99 -19.23 -0.80
CA ASP A 16 14.65 -19.78 -1.02
C ASP A 16 13.68 -18.63 -1.33
N TRP A 17 13.82 -17.49 -0.66
CA TRP A 17 13.03 -16.29 -0.91
C TRP A 17 13.37 -15.63 -2.25
N HIS A 18 14.65 -15.56 -2.61
CA HIS A 18 15.06 -15.09 -3.94
C HIS A 18 14.47 -15.96 -5.06
N ALA A 19 14.49 -17.29 -4.89
CA ALA A 19 13.89 -18.21 -5.86
C ALA A 19 12.36 -18.05 -5.94
N TYR A 20 11.70 -17.80 -4.81
CA TYR A 20 10.27 -17.55 -4.74
C TYR A 20 9.87 -16.24 -5.44
N ILE A 21 10.57 -15.14 -5.15
CA ILE A 21 10.29 -13.83 -5.74
C ILE A 21 10.54 -13.83 -7.25
N THR A 22 11.56 -14.55 -7.72
CA THR A 22 11.88 -14.69 -9.14
C THR A 22 11.00 -15.71 -9.87
N GLY A 23 10.13 -16.43 -9.17
CA GLY A 23 9.27 -17.47 -9.77
C GLY A 23 10.01 -18.70 -10.25
N THR A 24 11.23 -18.97 -9.75
CA THR A 24 12.05 -20.14 -10.13
C THR A 24 11.80 -21.36 -9.24
N CYS A 25 10.99 -21.22 -8.19
CA CYS A 25 10.55 -22.32 -7.34
C CYS A 25 9.57 -23.26 -8.05
N THR A 26 9.58 -24.53 -7.61
CA THR A 26 8.52 -25.47 -7.95
C THR A 26 7.21 -25.13 -7.22
N THR A 27 6.09 -25.68 -7.69
CA THR A 27 4.76 -25.46 -7.09
C THR A 27 4.68 -25.95 -5.64
N GLU A 28 5.36 -27.05 -5.29
CA GLU A 28 5.39 -27.58 -3.93
C GLU A 28 6.21 -26.70 -2.98
N GLU A 29 7.32 -26.14 -3.47
CA GLU A 29 8.16 -25.21 -2.71
C GLU A 29 7.47 -23.87 -2.47
N SER A 30 6.77 -23.34 -3.48
CA SER A 30 5.94 -22.14 -3.37
C SER A 30 4.90 -22.31 -2.25
N ALA A 31 4.13 -23.38 -2.29
CA ALA A 31 3.09 -23.65 -1.29
C ALA A 31 3.66 -23.76 0.13
N ARG A 32 4.87 -24.33 0.29
CA ARG A 32 5.55 -24.41 1.59
C ARG A 32 6.01 -23.03 2.09
N LEU A 33 6.57 -22.20 1.21
CA LEU A 33 7.02 -20.84 1.55
C LEU A 33 5.84 -19.92 1.85
N GLU A 34 4.73 -20.04 1.11
CA GLU A 34 3.48 -19.33 1.39
C GLU A 34 2.93 -19.69 2.78
N LYS A 35 2.96 -20.97 3.15
CA LYS A 35 2.58 -21.40 4.50
C LYS A 35 3.47 -20.75 5.57
N LEU A 36 4.78 -20.68 5.33
CA LEU A 36 5.72 -20.00 6.25
C LEU A 36 5.43 -18.50 6.36
N LEU A 37 5.09 -17.82 5.27
CA LEU A 37 4.69 -16.40 5.30
C LEU A 37 3.43 -16.15 6.13
N LEU A 38 2.50 -17.11 6.17
CA LEU A 38 1.26 -17.00 6.94
C LEU A 38 1.44 -17.32 8.42
N GLU A 39 2.36 -18.21 8.77
CA GLU A 39 2.50 -18.77 10.11
C GLU A 39 3.67 -18.20 10.92
N ASP A 40 4.70 -17.65 10.27
CA ASP A 40 5.95 -17.19 10.92
C ASP A 40 6.31 -15.74 10.53
N GLU A 41 6.26 -14.84 11.52
CA GLU A 41 6.64 -13.44 11.37
C GLU A 41 8.13 -13.26 11.00
N GLN A 42 9.01 -14.16 11.46
CA GLN A 42 10.43 -14.11 11.08
C GLN A 42 10.63 -14.45 9.60
N ALA A 43 9.82 -15.38 9.08
CA ALA A 43 9.82 -15.72 7.66
C ALA A 43 9.37 -14.53 6.80
N LEU A 44 8.33 -13.81 7.24
CA LEU A 44 7.92 -12.56 6.60
C LEU A 44 9.04 -11.51 6.62
N GLY A 45 9.74 -11.35 7.75
CA GLY A 45 10.89 -10.46 7.84
C GLY A 45 12.00 -10.80 6.84
N LEU A 46 12.36 -12.08 6.72
CA LEU A 46 13.37 -12.52 5.74
C LEU A 46 12.92 -12.32 4.29
N TYR A 47 11.63 -12.54 4.01
CA TYR A 47 11.05 -12.27 2.69
C TYR A 47 11.14 -10.79 2.32
N LEU A 48 10.80 -9.88 3.25
CA LEU A 48 10.88 -8.44 3.00
C LEU A 48 12.32 -7.97 2.72
N VAL A 49 13.30 -8.50 3.46
CA VAL A 49 14.72 -8.19 3.19
C VAL A 49 15.16 -8.75 1.83
N ALA A 50 14.73 -9.97 1.46
CA ALA A 50 15.02 -10.53 0.15
C ALA A 50 14.39 -9.70 -0.99
N LEU A 51 13.18 -9.17 -0.77
CA LEU A 51 12.48 -8.29 -1.71
C LEU A 51 13.25 -6.98 -1.91
N GLU A 52 13.68 -6.32 -0.84
CA GLU A 52 14.48 -5.08 -0.88
C GLU A 52 15.81 -5.29 -1.62
N GLN A 53 16.46 -6.44 -1.42
CA GLN A 53 17.69 -6.77 -2.16
C GLN A 53 17.48 -6.97 -3.66
N LEU A 54 16.28 -7.42 -4.06
CA LEU A 54 15.97 -7.73 -5.45
C LEU A 54 15.27 -6.57 -6.17
N GLU A 55 14.73 -5.59 -5.43
CA GLU A 55 14.14 -4.34 -5.94
C GLU A 55 14.92 -3.71 -7.11
N PRO A 56 16.24 -3.48 -7.05
CA PRO A 56 16.97 -2.88 -8.17
C PRO A 56 17.01 -3.75 -9.44
N THR A 57 16.81 -5.06 -9.31
CA THR A 57 16.71 -5.99 -10.46
C THR A 57 15.28 -6.04 -11.01
N LEU A 58 14.27 -5.77 -10.18
CA LEU A 58 12.86 -5.77 -10.56
C LEU A 58 12.41 -4.45 -11.20
N GLU A 59 13.00 -3.32 -10.81
CA GLU A 59 12.70 -2.00 -11.41
C GLU A 59 12.96 -1.99 -12.92
N ASP A 60 14.00 -2.69 -13.39
CA ASP A 60 14.29 -2.86 -14.81
C ASP A 60 13.18 -3.63 -15.55
N CYS A 61 12.44 -4.53 -14.88
CA CYS A 61 11.29 -5.21 -15.47
C CYS A 61 10.06 -4.30 -15.56
N SER A 62 9.87 -3.38 -14.60
CA SER A 62 8.73 -2.46 -14.57
C SER A 62 8.74 -1.46 -15.73
N ALA A 63 9.93 -1.05 -16.19
CA ALA A 63 10.08 -0.17 -17.34
C ALA A 63 9.68 -0.83 -18.68
N TRP A 64 9.61 -2.17 -18.73
CA TRP A 64 9.31 -2.96 -19.93
C TRP A 64 7.90 -3.56 -19.91
N MET A 65 7.19 -3.47 -18.78
CA MET A 65 5.80 -3.92 -18.66
C MET A 65 4.85 -2.74 -18.87
N ASP A 66 4.18 -2.74 -20.01
CA ASP A 66 2.95 -1.97 -20.19
C ASP A 66 1.85 -2.59 -19.30
N THR A 67 1.67 -1.99 -18.12
CA THR A 67 0.75 -2.47 -17.08
C THR A 67 -0.69 -2.62 -17.60
N GLU A 68 -1.11 -1.78 -18.54
CA GLU A 68 -2.45 -1.84 -19.14
C GLU A 68 -2.58 -3.12 -19.98
N ARG A 69 -1.61 -3.36 -20.88
CA ARG A 69 -1.61 -4.58 -21.72
C ARG A 69 -1.45 -5.86 -20.92
N PHE A 70 -0.66 -5.83 -19.85
CA PHE A 70 -0.53 -6.97 -18.95
C PHE A 70 -1.87 -7.28 -18.27
N THR A 71 -2.57 -6.24 -17.79
CA THR A 71 -3.88 -6.40 -17.14
C THR A 71 -4.89 -6.99 -18.11
N ASP A 72 -4.96 -6.47 -19.34
CA ASP A 72 -5.85 -7.01 -20.38
C ASP A 72 -5.54 -8.47 -20.70
N GLN A 73 -4.26 -8.83 -20.80
CA GLN A 73 -3.83 -10.18 -21.09
C GLN A 73 -4.15 -11.16 -19.95
N VAL A 74 -3.98 -10.74 -18.69
CA VAL A 74 -4.36 -11.54 -17.52
C VAL A 74 -5.87 -11.72 -17.48
N MET A 75 -6.65 -10.65 -17.65
CA MET A 75 -8.11 -10.72 -17.63
C MET A 75 -8.67 -11.60 -18.75
N ALA A 76 -8.03 -11.61 -19.93
CA ALA A 76 -8.40 -12.49 -21.03
C ALA A 76 -7.97 -13.96 -20.83
N ALA A 77 -6.92 -14.21 -20.05
CA ALA A 77 -6.42 -15.56 -19.75
C ALA A 77 -7.12 -16.23 -18.56
N LEU A 78 -7.86 -15.46 -17.75
CA LEU A 78 -8.71 -16.02 -16.72
C LEU A 78 -9.85 -16.79 -17.41
N PRO A 79 -10.11 -18.06 -17.04
CA PRO A 79 -11.27 -18.76 -17.56
C PRO A 79 -12.51 -17.96 -17.18
N ASP A 80 -13.37 -17.68 -18.16
CA ASP A 80 -14.71 -17.15 -17.93
C ASP A 80 -15.42 -18.16 -17.02
N LYS A 81 -15.37 -17.90 -15.72
CA LYS A 81 -16.28 -18.52 -14.77
C LYS A 81 -17.62 -17.83 -14.99
N GLU A 82 -18.28 -18.26 -16.07
CA GLU A 82 -19.71 -18.14 -16.21
C GLU A 82 -20.35 -18.54 -14.87
N ALA A 83 -21.31 -17.72 -14.49
CA ALA A 83 -21.90 -17.66 -13.17
C ALA A 83 -22.59 -18.98 -12.78
N GLU A 84 -21.85 -19.96 -12.28
CA GLU A 84 -22.44 -21.15 -11.66
C GLU A 84 -21.93 -21.34 -10.23
N SER A 85 -22.84 -21.00 -9.31
CA SER A 85 -22.99 -21.52 -7.94
C SER A 85 -21.73 -21.74 -7.09
N GLY A 86 -21.43 -20.76 -6.23
CA GLY A 86 -20.48 -20.90 -5.13
C GLY A 86 -20.73 -19.88 -4.03
N GLN A 87 -21.92 -19.89 -3.44
CA GLN A 87 -22.31 -19.02 -2.33
C GLN A 87 -21.45 -19.29 -1.09
N ALA A 88 -20.28 -18.67 -0.95
CA ALA A 88 -19.60 -18.58 0.36
C ALA A 88 -18.57 -17.44 0.52
N ILE A 89 -17.85 -17.04 -0.54
CA ILE A 89 -16.64 -16.21 -0.35
C ILE A 89 -16.83 -14.71 -0.66
N VAL A 90 -17.85 -14.34 -1.45
CA VAL A 90 -18.05 -12.95 -1.93
C VAL A 90 -18.55 -11.97 -0.85
N LYS A 91 -19.05 -12.46 0.29
CA LYS A 91 -19.63 -11.59 1.33
C LYS A 91 -18.62 -10.64 1.99
N LYS A 92 -17.33 -10.99 2.04
CA LYS A 92 -16.28 -10.16 2.68
C LYS A 92 -15.82 -8.97 1.81
N ARG A 93 -15.86 -9.09 0.47
CA ARG A 93 -15.37 -8.04 -0.44
C ARG A 93 -16.28 -6.81 -0.47
N ARG A 94 -17.60 -7.02 -0.35
CA ARG A 94 -18.63 -5.97 -0.41
C ARG A 94 -18.65 -5.00 0.78
N TRP A 95 -17.87 -5.25 1.84
CA TRP A 95 -17.84 -4.37 3.03
C TRP A 95 -16.85 -3.21 2.85
N PHE A 96 -15.78 -3.44 2.09
CA PHE A 96 -14.76 -2.44 1.76
C PHE A 96 -15.22 -1.45 0.67
N GLU A 97 -16.24 -1.81 -0.11
CA GLU A 97 -16.83 -0.98 -1.16
C GLU A 97 -17.86 0.05 -0.63
N LYS A 98 -18.12 0.06 0.69
CA LYS A 98 -19.10 0.97 1.28
C LYS A 98 -18.47 2.34 1.55
N PRO A 99 -19.09 3.46 1.12
CA PRO A 99 -18.60 4.81 1.38
C PRO A 99 -18.34 5.10 2.87
N ALA A 100 -19.14 4.48 3.75
CA ALA A 100 -18.96 4.58 5.20
C ALA A 100 -17.64 3.96 5.70
N PHE A 101 -17.12 2.92 5.04
CA PHE A 101 -15.86 2.29 5.43
C PHE A 101 -14.67 3.24 5.17
N HIS A 102 -14.64 3.90 4.00
CA HIS A 102 -13.64 4.92 3.70
C HIS A 102 -13.68 6.08 4.69
N TYR A 103 -14.88 6.48 5.13
CA TYR A 103 -15.02 7.53 6.14
C TYR A 103 -14.48 7.10 7.51
N VAL A 104 -14.72 5.85 7.93
CA VAL A 104 -14.16 5.31 9.18
C VAL A 104 -12.63 5.27 9.13
N VAL A 105 -12.05 4.82 8.01
CA VAL A 105 -10.59 4.79 7.83
C VAL A 105 -10.02 6.21 7.88
N ALA A 106 -10.59 7.15 7.12
CA ALA A 106 -10.16 8.54 7.13
C ALA A 106 -10.26 9.19 8.52
N ALA A 107 -11.39 8.99 9.21
CA ALA A 107 -11.61 9.52 10.55
C ALA A 107 -10.63 8.93 11.58
N SER A 108 -10.34 7.62 11.49
CA SER A 108 -9.35 6.99 12.36
C SER A 108 -7.95 7.54 12.12
N LEU A 109 -7.58 7.83 10.87
CA LEU A 109 -6.28 8.43 10.56
C LEU A 109 -6.17 9.84 11.15
N THR A 110 -7.22 10.66 11.03
CA THR A 110 -7.26 11.99 11.68
C THR A 110 -7.13 11.89 13.19
N LEU A 111 -7.84 10.94 13.82
CA LEU A 111 -7.78 10.74 15.27
C LEU A 111 -6.38 10.31 15.73
N ILE A 112 -5.76 9.38 15.00
CA ILE A 112 -4.39 8.89 15.27
C ILE A 112 -3.37 10.03 15.13
N LEU A 113 -3.45 10.81 14.05
CA LEU A 113 -2.54 11.93 13.82
C LEU A 113 -2.70 13.02 14.89
N LEU A 114 -3.94 13.29 15.32
CA LEU A 114 -4.25 14.25 16.38
C LEU A 114 -3.78 13.75 17.76
N SER A 115 -4.00 12.48 18.09
CA SER A 115 -3.57 11.89 19.36
C SER A 115 -2.06 11.69 19.45
N SER A 116 -1.40 11.42 18.31
CA SER A 116 0.06 11.21 18.24
C SER A 116 0.84 12.52 18.34
N GLY A 117 0.19 13.69 18.20
CA GLY A 117 0.89 14.98 18.19
C GLY A 117 1.83 15.15 17.00
N ALA A 118 1.65 14.38 15.91
CA ALA A 118 2.52 14.44 14.74
C ALA A 118 2.54 15.85 14.11
N PHE A 119 1.44 16.60 14.22
CA PHE A 119 1.36 18.00 13.79
C PHE A 119 2.20 18.96 14.63
N ASP A 120 2.46 18.67 15.92
CA ASP A 120 3.31 19.48 16.80
C ASP A 120 4.77 19.50 16.32
N LYS A 121 5.18 18.43 15.62
CA LYS A 121 6.52 18.30 15.03
C LYS A 121 6.66 18.98 13.67
N MET A 122 5.56 19.24 12.97
CA MET A 122 5.55 19.90 11.66
C MET A 122 5.25 21.40 11.75
N MET A 123 4.73 21.86 12.89
CA MET A 123 4.52 23.29 13.12
C MET A 123 5.91 23.95 13.31
N PRO A 124 6.28 24.94 12.48
CA PRO A 124 7.52 25.66 12.68
C PRO A 124 7.53 26.21 14.09
N GLN A 125 8.49 25.79 14.91
CA GLN A 125 8.71 26.36 16.24
C GLN A 125 8.98 27.85 16.03
N THR A 126 7.95 28.69 16.22
CA THR A 126 8.14 30.14 16.35
C THR A 126 8.80 30.35 17.71
N SER A 127 10.09 30.05 17.76
CA SER A 127 10.95 30.30 18.90
C SER A 127 10.94 31.80 19.20
N GLY A 128 10.23 32.15 20.27
CA GLY A 128 10.60 33.26 21.14
C GLY A 128 10.66 34.68 20.53
N LYS A 129 9.76 35.05 19.62
CA LYS A 129 9.60 36.47 19.26
C LYS A 129 8.16 36.93 19.55
N PRO A 130 7.93 37.88 20.47
CA PRO A 130 6.61 38.46 20.61
C PRO A 130 6.28 39.14 19.28
N ILE A 131 5.28 38.61 18.58
CA ILE A 131 4.75 39.20 17.36
C ILE A 131 4.14 40.54 17.78
N PRO A 132 4.65 41.69 17.33
CA PRO A 132 4.01 42.96 17.62
C PRO A 132 2.60 42.95 17.01
N PRO A 133 1.60 43.60 17.64
CA PRO A 133 0.25 43.60 17.13
C PRO A 133 0.20 44.48 15.87
N LYS A 134 0.49 43.89 14.71
CA LYS A 134 0.22 44.49 13.41
C LYS A 134 -0.62 43.51 12.61
N GLU A 135 -1.87 43.93 12.47
CA GLU A 135 -2.85 43.53 11.45
C GLU A 135 -2.94 42.03 11.18
N ARG A 136 -3.86 41.39 11.91
CA ARG A 136 -4.49 40.17 11.42
C ARG A 136 -5.21 40.52 10.13
N VAL A 137 -4.53 40.39 8.99
CA VAL A 137 -5.24 40.23 7.72
C VAL A 137 -6.00 38.93 7.88
N SER A 138 -7.31 39.07 8.03
CA SER A 138 -8.19 37.95 8.26
C SER A 138 -8.23 37.15 6.96
N TYR A 139 -7.68 35.93 6.96
CA TYR A 139 -7.82 35.02 5.82
C TYR A 139 -9.29 34.85 5.42
N SER A 140 -10.24 35.05 6.34
CA SER A 140 -11.67 35.11 6.05
C SER A 140 -12.05 36.30 5.15
N GLU A 141 -11.48 37.49 5.34
CA GLU A 141 -11.73 38.64 4.46
C GLU A 141 -11.20 38.41 3.05
N GLU A 142 -10.04 37.77 2.92
CA GLU A 142 -9.44 37.47 1.61
C GLU A 142 -10.28 36.44 0.83
N VAL A 143 -10.76 35.39 1.50
CA VAL A 143 -11.65 34.38 0.91
C VAL A 143 -13.03 34.96 0.58
N MET A 144 -13.58 35.80 1.46
CA MET A 144 -14.86 36.49 1.23
C MET A 144 -14.76 37.40 0.00
N ARG A 145 -13.67 38.15 -0.13
CA ARG A 145 -13.41 39.04 -1.26
C ARG A 145 -13.20 38.28 -2.57
N ALA A 146 -12.52 37.13 -2.53
CA ALA A 146 -12.38 36.25 -3.70
C ALA A 146 -13.74 35.71 -4.17
N THR A 147 -14.60 35.31 -3.22
CA THR A 147 -15.93 34.77 -3.52
C THR A 147 -16.87 35.82 -4.09
N THR A 148 -16.85 37.05 -3.54
CA THR A 148 -17.65 38.18 -4.07
C THR A 148 -17.16 38.63 -5.44
N SER A 149 -15.84 38.70 -5.65
CA SER A 149 -15.28 39.06 -6.96
C SER A 149 -15.61 38.04 -8.05
N TRP A 150 -15.68 36.75 -7.70
CA TRP A 150 -16.13 35.71 -8.62
C TRP A 150 -17.64 35.81 -8.90
N LEU A 151 -18.46 36.13 -7.89
CA LEU A 151 -19.90 36.31 -8.04
C LEU A 151 -20.26 37.51 -8.93
N ASP A 152 -19.51 38.62 -8.83
CA ASP A 152 -19.70 39.80 -9.68
C ASP A 152 -19.40 39.50 -11.17
N LYS A 153 -18.53 38.54 -11.45
CA LYS A 153 -18.22 38.10 -12.83
C LYS A 153 -19.29 37.21 -13.46
N LEU A 154 -20.24 36.71 -12.67
CA LEU A 154 -21.35 35.86 -13.13
C LEU A 154 -22.64 36.65 -13.38
N LYS A 155 -22.62 37.97 -13.17
CA LYS A 155 -23.73 38.84 -13.51
C LYS A 155 -23.55 39.31 -14.98
N PRO A 156 -24.51 39.05 -15.89
CA PRO A 156 -24.47 39.55 -17.26
C PRO A 156 -24.64 41.07 -17.32
#